data_AF-A0A7W9U554-F1
#
_entry.id   AF-A0A7W9U554-F1
#
_cell.length_a   1.000
_cell.length_b   1.000
_cell.length_c   1.000
_cell.angle_alpha   90.00
_cell.angle_beta   90.00
_cell.angle_gamma   90.00
#
_symmetry.space_group_name_H-M   'P 1'
#
loop_
_entity.id
_entity.type
_entity.pdbx_description
1 polymer ?
#
loop_
_entity_poly.entity_id
_entity_poly.type
_entity_poly.pdbx_seq_one_letter_code
_entity_poly.pdbx_strand_id
1 'polypeptide(L)' 'MEGDANGAPHPEPAAYAKKFTGKYAHRNIGGGIGHNLQQEAPKAFADAVVDVACL' A
#
# COMPACT_ATOMS: atom_id res chain seq x y z
N MET A 1 -0.81 -0.77 -1.55
CA MET A 1 -0.39 -0.74 -0.14
C MET A 1 -1.47 -0.05 0.66
N GLU A 2 -1.73 -0.49 1.89
CA GLU A 2 -2.82 0.00 2.75
C GLU A 2 -2.33 0.13 4.20
N GLY A 3 -2.81 1.13 4.93
CA GLY A 3 -2.50 1.34 6.35
C GLY A 3 -3.41 0.51 7.26
N ASP A 4 -2.88 -0.06 8.34
CA ASP A 4 -3.64 -0.89 9.28
C ASP A 4 -4.68 -0.12 10.12
N ALA A 5 -4.56 1.21 10.18
CA ALA A 5 -5.49 2.10 10.89
C ALA A 5 -6.16 3.12 9.96
N ASN A 6 -6.24 2.84 8.65
CA ASN A 6 -6.93 3.72 7.72
C ASN A 6 -8.45 3.75 8.00
N GLY A 7 -8.93 4.84 8.61
CA GLY A 7 -10.34 5.05 8.92
C GLY A 7 -11.19 5.57 7.75
N ALA A 8 -10.60 5.91 6.60
CA ALA A 8 -11.34 6.32 5.42
C ALA A 8 -11.91 5.10 4.68
N PRO A 9 -13.01 5.23 3.90
CA PRO A 9 -13.55 4.12 3.13
C PRO A 9 -12.54 3.59 2.10
N HIS A 10 -12.24 2.30 2.16
CA HIS A 10 -11.34 1.62 1.23
C HIS A 10 -11.76 0.16 1.04
N PRO A 11 -11.62 -0.41 -0.18
CA PRO A 11 -11.96 -1.80 -0.43
C PRO A 11 -10.87 -2.77 0.05
N GLU A 12 -11.28 -3.99 0.39
CA GLU A 12 -10.33 -5.07 0.70
C GLU A 12 -9.37 -5.35 -0.47
N PRO A 13 -8.09 -5.67 -0.22
CA PRO A 13 -7.09 -5.85 -1.28
C PRO A 13 -7.47 -6.89 -2.34
N ALA A 14 -8.10 -7.99 -1.91
CA ALA A 14 -8.53 -9.06 -2.80
C ALA A 14 -9.58 -8.60 -3.84
N ALA A 15 -10.35 -7.55 -3.52
CA ALA A 15 -11.39 -7.04 -4.41
C ALA A 15 -10.83 -6.34 -5.66
N TYR A 16 -9.59 -5.84 -5.60
CA TYR A 16 -8.95 -5.13 -6.72
C TYR A 16 -7.68 -5.80 -7.25
N ALA A 17 -7.12 -6.80 -6.56
CA ALA A 17 -5.90 -7.48 -6.99
C ALA A 17 -5.96 -7.97 -8.46
N LYS A 18 -7.10 -8.54 -8.87
CA LYS A 18 -7.33 -9.04 -10.25
C LYS A 18 -7.35 -7.95 -11.33
N LYS A 19 -7.40 -6.66 -10.96
CA LYS A 19 -7.32 -5.55 -11.91
C LYS A 19 -5.90 -5.31 -12.42
N PHE A 20 -4.89 -5.86 -11.75
CA PHE A 20 -3.49 -5.79 -12.17
C PHE A 20 -3.11 -7.08 -12.89
N THR A 21 -2.82 -7.00 -14.19
CA THR A 21 -2.52 -8.15 -15.06
C THR A 21 -1.03 -8.46 -15.21
N GLY A 22 -0.16 -7.56 -14.74
CA GLY A 22 1.30 -7.73 -14.71
C GLY A 22 1.84 -8.16 -13.35
N LYS A 23 3.14 -7.95 -13.11
CA LYS A 23 3.75 -8.12 -11.78
C LYS A 23 3.03 -7.22 -10.78
N TYR A 24 2.58 -7.81 -9.66
CA TYR A 24 1.76 -7.12 -8.68
C TYR A 24 2.16 -7.56 -7.27
N ALA A 25 2.21 -6.60 -6.35
CA ALA A 25 2.39 -6.84 -4.93
C ALA A 25 1.49 -5.90 -4.13
N HIS A 26 0.75 -6.45 -3.17
CA HIS A 26 0.05 -5.68 -2.14
C HIS A 26 0.81 -5.75 -0.82
N ARG A 27 0.76 -4.67 -0.02
CA ARG A 27 1.43 -4.56 1.29
C ARG A 27 0.50 -3.90 2.28
N ASN A 28 0.27 -4.51 3.44
CA ASN A 28 -0.34 -3.85 4.59
C ASN A 28 0.78 -3.29 5.47
N ILE A 29 0.69 -2.02 5.82
CA ILE A 29 1.66 -1.32 6.67
C ILE A 29 1.05 -1.23 8.07
N GLY A 30 1.68 -1.91 9.02
CA GLY A 30 1.31 -1.86 10.43
C GLY A 30 1.86 -0.64 11.15
N GLY A 31 1.39 -0.43 12.37
CA GLY A 31 1.94 0.59 13.29
C GLY A 31 1.00 1.77 13.53
N GLY A 32 -0.29 1.61 13.26
CA GLY A 32 -1.27 2.68 13.41
C GLY A 32 -1.25 3.67 12.24
N ILE A 33 -0.93 3.19 11.04
CA ILE A 33 -0.79 4.03 9.85
C ILE A 33 -2.15 4.25 9.23
N GLY A 34 -2.49 5.52 9.02
CA GLY A 34 -3.75 5.96 8.45
C GLY A 34 -3.74 6.08 6.93
N HIS A 35 -4.54 7.02 6.45
CA HIS A 35 -4.81 7.21 5.03
C HIS A 35 -3.65 7.81 4.24
N ASN A 36 -2.71 8.48 4.91
CA ASN A 36 -1.68 9.28 4.26
C ASN A 36 -0.31 8.59 4.38
N LEU A 37 -0.13 7.45 3.70
CA LEU A 37 1.06 6.61 3.82
C LEU A 37 2.37 7.36 3.51
N GLN A 38 2.36 8.29 2.55
CA GLN A 38 3.53 9.10 2.23
C GLN A 38 4.01 9.99 3.40
N GLN A 39 3.09 10.43 4.27
CA GLN A 39 3.40 11.28 5.41
C GLN A 39 3.59 10.47 6.70
N GLU A 40 2.77 9.44 6.89
CA GLU A 40 2.73 8.65 8.13
C GLU A 40 3.75 7.51 8.14
N ALA A 41 4.09 6.95 6.98
CA ALA A 41 5.07 5.89 6.81
C ALA A 41 6.05 6.21 5.64
N PRO A 42 6.76 7.35 5.67
CA PRO A 42 7.50 7.87 4.52
C PRO A 42 8.58 6.90 4.01
N LYS A 43 9.23 6.17 4.92
CA LYS A 43 10.20 5.13 4.53
C LYS A 43 9.55 3.97 3.78
N ALA A 44 8.47 3.40 4.33
CA ALA A 44 7.78 2.28 3.69
C ALA A 44 7.19 2.66 2.32
N PHE A 45 6.72 3.91 2.20
CA PHE A 45 6.27 4.47 0.94
C PHE A 45 7.41 4.59 -0.07
N ALA A 46 8.55 5.20 0.31
CA ALA A 46 9.71 5.34 -0.57
C ALA A 46 10.26 3.98 -1.02
N ASP A 47 10.37 3.02 -0.10
CA ASP A 47 10.82 1.66 -0.40
C ASP A 47 9.89 1.00 -1.45
N ALA A 48 8.57 1.18 -1.33
CA ALA A 48 7.60 0.65 -2.31
C ALA A 48 7.77 1.27 -3.71
N VAL A 49 8.12 2.55 -3.80
CA VAL A 49 8.40 3.22 -5.08
C VAL A 49 9.66 2.65 -5.73
N VAL A 50 10.73 2.49 -4.95
CA VAL A 50 12.00 1.91 -5.43
C VAL A 50 11.78 0.48 -5.91
N ASP A 51 11.04 -0.33 -5.15
CA ASP A 51 10.78 -1.73 -5.50
C ASP A 51 10.06 -1.85 -6.85
N VAL A 52 9.08 -1.00 -7.13
CA VAL A 52 8.37 -1.02 -8.43
C VAL A 52 9.27 -0.59 -9.59
N ALA A 53 10.22 0.33 -9.36
CA ALA A 53 11.19 0.73 -10.37
C ALA A 53 12.21 -0.38 -10.71
N CYS A 54 12.38 -1.36 -9.82
CA CYS A 54 13.28 -2.49 -10.00
C CYS A 54 12.58 -3.78 -10.48
N LEU A 55 11.27 -3.76 -10.76
CA LEU A 55 10.48 -4.90 -11.24
C LEU A 55 10.50 -5.03 -12.77
#